data_AF-A0A0M6ZQS8-F1
#
_entry.id   AF-A0A0M6ZQS8-F1
#
_cell.length_a   1.000
_cell.length_b   1.000
_cell.length_c   1.000
_cell.angle_alpha   90.00
_cell.angle_beta   90.00
_cell.angle_gamma   90.00
#
_symmetry.space_group_name_H-M   'P 1'
#
loop_
_entity.id
_entity.type
_entity.pdbx_description
1 polymer ?
#
loop_
_entity_poly.entity_id
_entity_poly.type
_entity_poly.pdbx_seq_one_letter_code
_entity_poly.pdbx_strand_id
1 'polypeptide(L)'
;MRTFSTTDRDLAIGSKLGEIIQNSTGRAKFAEHPEATLSELGLATDVKIYADTADKVHLVIPAKIDEARVAAGDETYFEELGRLALASCHYEEMPD
;
A
#
# COMPACT_ATOMS: atom_id res chain seq x y z
N MET A 1 -9.16 -20.66 7.80
CA MET A 1 -9.56 -19.23 7.94
C MET A 1 -8.61 -18.59 8.94
N ARG A 2 -7.67 -17.73 8.49
CA ARG A 2 -6.78 -16.99 9.41
C ARG A 2 -7.59 -15.83 9.98
N THR A 3 -7.77 -15.81 11.30
CA THR A 3 -8.40 -14.68 11.99
C THR A 3 -7.35 -13.57 12.11
N PHE A 4 -7.50 -12.51 11.33
CA PHE A 4 -6.73 -11.29 11.54
C PHE A 4 -7.38 -10.53 12.70
N SER A 5 -6.69 -10.43 13.84
CA SER A 5 -7.12 -9.56 14.92
C SER A 5 -6.53 -8.18 14.69
N THR A 6 -7.34 -7.24 14.20
CA THR A 6 -6.97 -5.83 14.15
C THR A 6 -6.98 -5.28 15.57
N THR A 7 -5.89 -4.65 16.01
CA THR A 7 -5.86 -4.01 17.34
C THR A 7 -6.44 -2.59 17.26
N ASP A 8 -6.91 -2.05 18.40
CA ASP A 8 -7.37 -0.64 18.46
C ASP A 8 -6.30 0.34 18.01
N ARG A 9 -5.02 -0.02 18.25
CA ARG A 9 -3.87 0.74 17.77
C ARG A 9 -3.80 0.76 16.24
N ASP A 10 -3.99 -0.37 15.59
CA ASP A 10 -3.93 -0.48 14.12
C ASP A 10 -5.08 0.31 13.47
N LEU A 11 -6.28 0.28 14.08
CA LEU A 11 -7.42 1.09 13.64
C LEU A 11 -7.14 2.59 13.79
N ALA A 12 -6.59 3.02 14.92
CA ALA A 12 -6.25 4.42 15.16
C ALA A 12 -5.19 4.93 14.16
N ILE A 13 -4.20 4.10 13.85
CA ILE A 13 -3.20 4.39 12.82
C ILE A 13 -3.87 4.53 11.44
N GLY A 14 -4.72 3.56 11.07
CA GLY A 14 -5.43 3.58 9.78
C GLY A 14 -6.30 4.81 9.61
N SER A 15 -7.01 5.22 10.67
CA SER A 15 -7.83 6.44 10.68
C SER A 15 -7.00 7.69 10.40
N LYS A 16 -5.88 7.87 11.11
CA LYS A 16 -5.02 9.05 10.93
C LYS A 16 -4.37 9.10 9.54
N LEU A 17 -3.95 7.95 9.01
CA LEU A 17 -3.46 7.86 7.63
C LEU A 17 -4.57 8.23 6.64
N GLY A 18 -5.79 7.74 6.87
CA GLY A 18 -6.96 8.11 6.07
C GLY A 18 -7.22 9.62 6.06
N GLU A 19 -7.16 10.28 7.22
CA GLU A 19 -7.31 11.73 7.35
C GLU A 19 -6.26 12.50 6.56
N ILE A 20 -4.99 12.07 6.60
CA ILE A 20 -3.90 12.67 5.82
C ILE A 20 -4.15 12.52 4.32
N ILE A 21 -4.57 11.34 3.87
CA ILE A 21 -4.80 11.06 2.45
C ILE A 21 -5.98 11.86 1.90
N GLN A 22 -7.05 12.04 2.70
CA GLN A 22 -8.23 12.80 2.30
C GLN A 22 -8.00 14.32 2.26
N ASN A 23 -7.01 14.82 2.99
CA ASN A 23 -6.63 16.24 2.98
C ASN A 23 -5.57 16.53 1.91
N SER A 24 -5.86 17.40 0.94
CA SER A 24 -4.92 17.72 -0.15
C SER A 24 -3.59 18.33 0.34
N THR A 25 -3.63 19.23 1.32
CA THR A 25 -2.44 19.82 1.95
C THR A 25 -1.68 18.79 2.78
N GLY A 26 -2.40 17.95 3.53
CA GLY A 26 -1.82 16.86 4.31
C GLY A 26 -1.09 15.85 3.41
N ARG A 27 -1.71 15.47 2.29
CA ARG A 27 -1.14 14.57 1.29
C ARG A 27 0.10 15.15 0.61
N ALA A 28 0.10 16.44 0.28
CA ALA A 28 1.28 17.10 -0.30
C ALA A 28 2.46 17.10 0.70
N LYS A 29 2.21 17.51 1.96
CA LYS A 29 3.22 17.48 3.03
C LYS A 29 3.75 16.06 3.25
N PHE A 30 2.86 15.06 3.23
CA PHE A 30 3.22 13.66 3.38
C PHE A 30 4.10 13.14 2.23
N ALA A 31 3.83 13.55 0.99
CA ALA A 31 4.63 13.19 -0.18
C ALA A 31 6.05 13.80 -0.12
N GLU A 32 6.19 15.01 0.40
CA GLU A 32 7.49 15.70 0.54
C GLU A 32 8.31 15.20 1.74
N HIS A 33 7.64 14.90 2.87
CA HIS A 33 8.28 14.57 4.14
C HIS A 33 7.62 13.36 4.85
N PRO A 34 7.66 12.16 4.25
CA PRO A 34 6.94 10.99 4.77
C PRO A 34 7.43 10.56 6.16
N GLU A 35 8.74 10.60 6.42
CA GLU A 35 9.32 10.18 7.71
C GLU A 35 8.87 11.07 8.88
N ALA A 36 8.76 12.38 8.65
CA ALA A 36 8.31 13.33 9.67
C ALA A 36 6.84 13.10 10.01
N THR A 37 5.99 12.91 8.99
CA THR A 37 4.58 12.62 9.20
C THR A 37 4.36 11.25 9.84
N LEU A 38 5.12 10.22 9.45
CA LEU A 38 5.06 8.91 10.09
C LEU A 38 5.45 8.97 11.57
N SER A 39 6.47 9.75 11.90
CA SER A 39 6.88 10.01 13.29
C SER A 39 5.77 10.69 14.09
N GLU A 40 5.11 11.71 13.53
CA GLU A 40 3.95 12.40 14.13
C GLU A 40 2.79 11.42 14.44
N LEU A 41 2.65 10.36 13.64
CA LEU A 41 1.64 9.31 13.83
C LEU A 41 2.04 8.23 14.85
N GLY A 42 3.26 8.27 15.38
CA GLY A 42 3.80 7.23 16.26
C GLY A 42 4.10 5.92 15.54
N LEU A 43 4.33 6.00 14.22
CA LEU A 43 4.79 4.90 13.39
C LEU A 43 6.31 4.88 13.34
N ALA A 44 6.86 3.68 13.11
CA ALA A 44 8.29 3.53 12.93
C ALA A 44 8.70 4.21 11.61
N THR A 45 9.84 4.93 11.64
CA THR A 45 10.35 5.71 10.51
C THR A 45 10.95 4.84 9.40
N ASP A 46 11.14 3.55 9.65
CA ASP A 46 11.59 2.56 8.67
C ASP A 46 10.45 2.08 7.75
N VAL A 47 9.20 2.42 8.07
CA VAL A 47 8.05 2.17 7.20
C VAL A 47 8.14 3.06 5.97
N LYS A 48 8.16 2.43 4.79
CA LYS A 48 8.06 3.13 3.51
C LYS A 48 6.63 3.05 3.00
N ILE A 49 6.09 4.18 2.59
CA ILE A 49 4.76 4.27 1.97
C ILE A 49 4.95 4.59 0.50
N TYR A 50 4.30 3.80 -0.35
CA TYR A 50 4.26 4.00 -1.79
C TYR A 50 2.83 4.38 -2.18
N ALA A 51 2.69 5.52 -2.86
CA ALA A 51 1.41 5.95 -3.39
C ALA A 51 1.24 5.41 -4.80
N ASP A 52 0.09 4.77 -5.03
CA ASP A 52 -0.32 4.36 -6.36
C ASP A 52 -0.72 5.57 -7.20
N THR A 53 -0.50 5.48 -8.50
CA THR A 53 -0.91 6.47 -9.51
C THR A 53 -1.86 5.80 -10.50
N ALA A 54 -2.49 6.57 -11.40
CA ALA A 54 -3.40 6.03 -12.39
C ALA A 54 -2.78 4.94 -13.28
N ASP A 55 -1.46 4.97 -13.45
CA ASP A 55 -0.65 4.09 -14.29
C ASP A 55 0.25 3.14 -13.48
N LYS A 56 0.23 3.20 -12.14
CA LYS A 56 1.10 2.38 -11.29
C LYS A 56 0.40 1.92 -10.02
N VAL A 57 0.47 0.62 -9.78
CA VAL A 57 0.06 -0.02 -8.52
C VAL A 57 1.27 -0.71 -7.88
N HIS A 58 1.42 -0.56 -6.57
CA HIS A 58 2.47 -1.22 -5.80
C HIS A 58 1.93 -2.48 -5.11
N LEU A 59 2.59 -3.61 -5.36
CA LEU A 59 2.30 -4.87 -4.69
C LEU A 59 3.37 -5.19 -3.66
N VAL A 60 2.95 -5.53 -2.45
CA VAL A 60 3.86 -5.93 -1.37
C VAL A 60 3.89 -7.45 -1.31
N ILE A 61 5.00 -8.04 -1.76
CA ILE A 61 5.27 -9.47 -1.66
C ILE A 61 6.16 -9.69 -0.43
N PRO A 62 5.74 -10.47 0.57
CA PRO A 62 6.61 -10.81 1.69
C PRO A 62 7.86 -11.53 1.19
N ALA A 63 9.04 -11.15 1.69
CA ALA A 63 10.33 -11.62 1.19
C ALA A 63 10.51 -13.15 1.19
N LYS A 64 9.67 -13.90 1.91
CA LYS A 64 9.73 -15.38 1.99
C LYS A 64 8.74 -16.11 1.09
N ILE A 65 7.94 -15.37 0.33
CA ILE A 65 6.97 -15.94 -0.60
C ILE A 65 7.57 -15.92 -2.00
N ASP A 66 7.56 -17.09 -2.65
CA ASP A 66 8.01 -17.27 -4.03
C ASP A 66 9.40 -16.67 -4.33
N GLU A 67 10.31 -16.77 -3.35
CA GLU A 67 11.67 -16.21 -3.37
C GLU A 67 12.42 -16.46 -4.68
N ALA A 68 12.35 -17.70 -5.19
CA ALA A 68 13.05 -18.09 -6.42
C ALA A 68 12.52 -17.34 -7.66
N ARG A 69 11.20 -17.11 -7.74
CA ARG A 69 10.58 -16.38 -8.85
C ARG A 69 10.86 -14.88 -8.78
N VAL A 70 10.79 -14.32 -7.56
CA VAL A 70 11.14 -12.92 -7.32
C VAL A 70 12.61 -12.67 -7.64
N ALA A 71 13.52 -13.54 -7.19
CA ALA A 71 14.96 -13.42 -7.46
C ALA A 71 15.31 -13.60 -8.96
N ALA A 72 14.53 -14.39 -9.68
CA ALA A 72 14.68 -14.57 -11.12
C ALA A 72 14.08 -13.42 -11.95
N GLY A 73 13.34 -12.49 -11.33
CA GLY A 73 12.63 -11.44 -12.05
C GLY A 73 11.57 -11.98 -13.00
N ASP A 74 10.83 -13.02 -12.59
CA ASP A 74 9.83 -13.69 -13.42
C ASP A 74 8.67 -12.75 -13.79
N GLU A 75 8.73 -12.15 -14.99
CA GLU A 75 7.74 -11.18 -15.48
C GLU A 75 6.34 -11.78 -15.61
N THR A 76 6.24 -13.06 -16.01
CA THR A 76 4.94 -13.74 -16.12
C THR A 76 4.29 -13.89 -14.76
N TYR A 77 5.06 -14.28 -13.75
CA TYR A 77 4.58 -14.34 -12.37
C TYR A 77 4.12 -12.96 -11.86
N PHE A 78 4.87 -11.90 -12.14
CA PHE A 78 4.46 -10.54 -11.75
C PHE A 78 3.20 -10.06 -12.47
N GLU A 79 3.01 -10.40 -13.74
CA GLU A 79 1.78 -10.10 -14.48
C GLU A 79 0.57 -10.82 -13.87
N GLU A 80 0.72 -12.10 -13.51
CA GLU A 80 -0.33 -12.88 -12.84
C GLU A 80 -0.71 -12.25 -11.49
N LEU A 81 0.27 -11.85 -10.68
CA LEU A 81 0.02 -11.15 -9.41
C LEU A 81 -0.69 -9.80 -9.63
N GLY A 82 -0.23 -9.02 -10.61
CA GLY A 82 -0.87 -7.76 -11.01
C GLY A 82 -2.33 -7.97 -11.39
N ARG A 83 -2.60 -8.98 -12.21
CA ARG A 83 -3.96 -9.32 -12.64
C ARG A 83 -4.84 -9.75 -11.47
N LEU A 84 -4.32 -10.56 -10.54
CA LEU A 84 -5.07 -10.97 -9.35
C LEU A 84 -5.39 -9.79 -8.43
N ALA A 85 -4.43 -8.89 -8.23
CA ALA A 85 -4.64 -7.68 -7.42
C ALA A 85 -5.69 -6.76 -8.03
N LEU A 86 -5.61 -6.49 -9.33
CA LEU A 86 -6.56 -5.65 -10.06
C LEU A 86 -7.92 -6.33 -10.26
N ALA A 87 -7.99 -7.66 -10.36
CA ALA A 87 -9.26 -8.38 -10.48
C ALA A 87 -10.16 -8.19 -9.25
N SER A 88 -9.58 -7.91 -8.08
CA SER A 88 -10.33 -7.49 -6.88
C SER A 88 -10.66 -6.00 -6.83
N CYS A 89 -10.00 -5.17 -7.65
CA CYS A 89 -10.35 -3.77 -7.87
C CYS A 89 -11.50 -3.69 -8.88
N HIS A 90 -12.70 -4.06 -8.45
CA HIS A 90 -13.91 -3.79 -9.22
C HIS A 90 -14.09 -2.27 -9.35
N TYR A 91 -13.77 -1.73 -10.53
CA TYR A 91 -14.29 -0.45 -10.95
C TYR A 91 -15.74 -0.68 -11.39
N GLU A 92 -16.71 -0.18 -10.62
CA GLU A 92 -18.12 -0.17 -11.05
C GLU A 92 -18.33 0.75 -12.28
N GLU A 93 -17.43 1.71 -12.50
CA GLU A 93 -17.41 2.56 -13.68
C GLU A 93 -16.06 2.44 -14.40
N MET A 94 -16.09 1.91 -15.62
CA MET A 94 -15.02 2.12 -16.58
C MET A 94 -15.17 3.51 -17.21
N PRO A 95 -14.06 4.24 -17.49
CA PRO A 95 -14.15 5.46 -18.29
C PRO A 95 -14.62 5.12 -19.72
N ASP A 96 -15.54 5.92 -20.25
CA ASP A 96 -16.01 5.85 -21.64
C ASP A 96 -14.88 6.00 -22.68
#